data_AF-A0A0B7IW20-F1
#
_entry.id   AF-A0A0B7IW20-F1
#
_cell.length_a   1.000
_cell.length_b   1.000
_cell.length_c   1.000
_cell.angle_alpha   90.00
_cell.angle_beta   90.00
_cell.angle_gamma   90.00
#
_symmetry.space_group_name_H-M   'P 1'
#
loop_
_entity.id
_entity.type
_entity.pdbx_description
1 polymer ?
#
loop_
_entity_poly.entity_id
_entity_poly.type
_entity_poly.pdbx_seq_one_letter_code
_entity_poly.pdbx_strand_id
1 'polypeptide(L)'
;MFKKIFFLLFIFNLSFIRQIAPLDGNESVIGCVEKIQQSYVGNRNTKKFHRTDCNSVYKIKDKNKTKLKNRKTAIEQGYVPCKICKP
;
A
#
# COMPACT_ATOMS: atom_id res chain seq x y z
N MET A 1 -49.52 23.53 -15.99
CA MET A 1 -49.49 22.52 -14.91
C MET A 1 -48.53 21.33 -15.16
N PHE A 2 -47.54 21.45 -16.06
CA PHE A 2 -46.59 20.36 -16.38
C PHE A 2 -45.14 20.59 -15.90
N LYS A 3 -44.87 21.67 -15.15
CA LYS A 3 -43.51 22.00 -14.66
C LYS A 3 -43.22 21.57 -13.21
N LYS A 4 -44.20 21.06 -12.47
CA LYS A 4 -44.03 20.70 -11.04
C LYS A 4 -43.61 19.24 -10.79
N ILE A 5 -43.81 18.34 -11.76
CA ILE A 5 -43.41 16.93 -11.61
C ILE A 5 -41.89 16.73 -11.77
N PHE A 6 -41.21 17.59 -12.53
CA PHE A 6 -39.77 17.46 -12.76
C PHE A 6 -38.92 17.94 -11.56
N PHE A 7 -39.52 18.72 -10.65
CA PHE A 7 -38.81 19.29 -9.49
C PHE A 7 -38.78 18.34 -8.28
N LEU A 8 -39.67 17.34 -8.23
CA LEU A 8 -39.75 16.38 -7.13
C LEU A 8 -38.91 15.10 -7.32
N LEU A 9 -38.31 14.93 -8.50
CA LEU A 9 -37.27 13.91 -8.74
C LEU A 9 -35.85 14.45 -8.58
N PHE A 10 -35.69 15.68 -8.07
CA PHE A 10 -34.37 16.26 -7.78
C PHE A 10 -34.05 16.33 -6.27
N ILE A 11 -35.02 16.01 -5.40
CA ILE A 11 -34.86 16.10 -3.93
C ILE A 11 -34.48 14.75 -3.29
N PHE A 12 -34.61 13.63 -4.01
CA PHE A 12 -34.13 12.32 -3.57
C PHE A 12 -32.79 11.97 -4.22
N ASN A 13 -31.73 12.72 -3.91
CA ASN A 13 -30.34 12.24 -3.71
C ASN A 13 -29.29 13.37 -3.65
N LEU A 14 -29.65 14.55 -3.14
CA LEU A 14 -28.68 15.57 -2.75
C LEU A 14 -28.07 15.33 -1.35
N SER A 15 -28.47 14.24 -0.66
CA SER A 15 -27.98 13.92 0.70
C SER A 15 -26.89 12.86 0.75
N PHE A 16 -26.44 12.30 -0.38
CA PHE A 16 -25.29 11.38 -0.41
C PHE A 16 -23.98 12.07 -0.82
N ILE A 17 -23.83 13.33 -0.43
CA ILE A 17 -22.53 13.98 -0.37
C ILE A 17 -22.02 13.78 1.06
N ARG A 18 -21.46 12.59 1.34
CA ARG A 18 -20.50 12.43 2.44
C ARG A 18 -19.11 12.37 1.82
N GLN A 19 -18.47 13.52 1.82
CA GLN A 19 -17.05 13.71 1.53
C GLN A 19 -16.16 12.82 2.43
N ILE A 20 -14.89 12.70 1.99
CA ILE A 20 -13.64 12.41 2.75
C ILE A 20 -13.17 10.94 2.56
N ALA A 21 -12.06 10.60 1.89
CA ALA A 21 -10.97 11.31 1.22
C ALA A 21 -10.37 10.39 0.13
N PRO A 22 -9.65 10.91 -0.89
CA PRO A 22 -8.92 10.07 -1.83
C PRO A 22 -7.66 9.51 -1.15
N LEU A 23 -7.61 8.19 -0.94
CA LEU A 23 -6.36 7.50 -0.64
C LEU A 23 -5.82 6.88 -1.94
N ASP A 24 -4.77 7.54 -2.43
CA ASP A 24 -3.68 7.02 -3.25
C ASP A 24 -4.01 6.18 -4.50
N GLY A 25 -4.43 6.90 -5.55
CA GLY A 25 -3.78 6.93 -6.86
C GLY A 25 -3.39 5.61 -7.53
N ASN A 26 -4.33 5.01 -8.27
CA ASN A 26 -4.05 4.36 -9.55
C ASN A 26 -5.34 4.11 -10.35
N GLU A 27 -5.83 5.13 -11.05
CA GLU A 27 -6.70 4.88 -12.20
C GLU A 27 -5.80 4.28 -13.30
N SER A 28 -5.63 2.95 -13.29
CA SER A 28 -4.75 2.24 -14.20
C SER A 28 -5.43 2.11 -15.55
N VAL A 29 -5.06 3.01 -16.46
CA VAL A 29 -5.15 2.83 -17.91
C VAL A 29 -4.64 1.43 -18.30
N ILE A 30 -5.33 0.84 -19.28
CA ILE A 30 -5.14 -0.51 -19.81
C ILE A 30 -3.66 -0.73 -20.18
N GLY A 31 -2.98 -1.52 -19.34
CA GLY A 31 -1.61 -1.98 -19.53
C GLY A 31 -1.33 -3.04 -18.47
N CYS A 32 -0.85 -4.22 -18.89
CA CYS A 32 -0.48 -5.32 -18.02
C CYS A 32 0.80 -5.00 -17.22
N VAL A 33 0.75 -3.99 -16.33
CA VAL A 33 1.83 -3.79 -15.37
C VAL A 33 1.59 -4.77 -14.24
N GLU A 34 2.16 -5.98 -14.37
CA GLU A 34 2.33 -6.87 -13.22
C GLU A 34 3.04 -6.07 -12.12
N LYS A 35 2.32 -5.77 -11.03
CA LYS A 35 2.92 -5.19 -9.84
C LYS A 35 3.87 -6.24 -9.27
N ILE A 36 5.14 -6.17 -9.66
CA ILE A 36 6.18 -7.10 -9.21
C ILE A 36 6.16 -7.08 -7.68
N GLN A 37 5.60 -8.13 -7.07
CA GLN A 37 5.57 -8.28 -5.61
C GLN A 37 7.01 -8.51 -5.14
N GLN A 38 7.74 -7.42 -4.91
CA GLN A 38 9.09 -7.49 -4.38
C GLN A 38 9.04 -8.07 -2.97
N SER A 39 9.57 -9.27 -2.81
CA SER A 39 9.70 -9.90 -1.50
C SER A 39 10.92 -9.33 -0.77
N TYR A 40 10.72 -8.89 0.46
CA TYR A 40 11.75 -8.35 1.34
C TYR A 40 12.10 -9.34 2.46
N VAL A 41 13.30 -9.21 3.01
CA VAL A 41 13.77 -9.98 4.17
C VAL A 41 13.93 -9.06 5.37
N GLY A 42 13.14 -9.29 6.41
CA GLY A 42 13.21 -8.62 7.71
C GLY A 42 14.09 -9.38 8.71
N ASN A 43 14.79 -8.64 9.56
CA ASN A 43 15.47 -9.15 10.76
C ASN A 43 14.63 -8.79 11.99
N ARG A 44 14.09 -9.81 12.67
CA ARG A 44 13.21 -9.63 13.85
C ARG A 44 13.88 -8.91 15.02
N ASN A 45 15.19 -9.10 15.20
CA ASN A 45 15.93 -8.54 16.33
C ASN A 45 16.18 -7.04 16.13
N THR A 46 16.77 -6.67 14.98
CA THR A 46 17.11 -5.27 14.69
C THR A 46 15.95 -4.46 14.11
N LYS A 47 14.83 -5.12 13.79
CA LYS A 47 13.70 -4.55 13.04
C LYS A 47 14.13 -3.86 11.75
N LYS A 48 15.17 -4.35 11.07
CA LYS A 48 15.59 -3.86 9.75
C LYS A 48 15.08 -4.76 8.66
N PHE A 49 14.68 -4.21 7.52
CA PHE A 49 14.34 -5.00 6.34
C PHE A 49 15.23 -4.66 5.14
N HIS A 50 15.38 -5.65 4.27
CA HIS A 50 16.36 -5.70 3.20
C HIS A 50 15.71 -6.26 1.93
N ARG A 51 16.30 -5.94 0.77
CA ARG A 51 16.08 -6.72 -0.46
C ARG A 51 16.76 -8.09 -0.34
N THR A 52 16.33 -9.06 -1.13
CA THR A 52 16.88 -10.43 -1.14
C THR A 52 18.36 -10.49 -1.55
N ASP A 53 18.83 -9.52 -2.33
CA ASP A 53 20.20 -9.38 -2.84
C ASP A 53 21.14 -8.58 -1.91
N CYS A 54 20.65 -8.11 -0.75
CA CYS A 54 21.47 -7.33 0.15
C CYS A 54 22.48 -8.21 0.90
N ASN A 55 23.77 -7.84 0.87
CA ASN A 55 24.83 -8.56 1.57
C ASN A 55 24.58 -8.75 3.09
N SER A 56 23.80 -7.85 3.70
CA SER A 56 23.43 -7.96 5.12
C SER A 56 22.52 -9.16 5.40
N VAL A 57 21.76 -9.65 4.41
CA VAL A 57 20.85 -10.80 4.55
C VAL A 57 21.61 -12.09 4.88
N TYR A 58 22.78 -12.28 4.30
CA TYR A 58 23.64 -13.44 4.59
C TYR A 58 24.17 -13.45 6.02
N LYS A 59 24.23 -12.29 6.68
CA LYS A 59 24.66 -12.14 8.08
C LYS A 59 23.51 -12.32 9.08
N ILE A 60 22.25 -12.34 8.62
CA ILE A 60 21.09 -12.57 9.49
C ILE A 60 21.02 -14.06 9.82
N LYS A 61 20.94 -14.39 11.11
CA LYS A 61 20.67 -15.77 11.56
C LYS A 61 19.30 -16.23 11.06
N ASP A 62 19.17 -17.46 10.57
CA ASP A 62 17.91 -17.92 9.96
C ASP A 62 16.70 -17.81 10.89
N LYS A 63 16.87 -18.07 12.19
CA LYS A 63 15.81 -17.88 13.21
C LYS A 63 15.26 -16.45 13.31
N ASN A 64 16.05 -15.46 12.89
CA ASN A 64 15.70 -14.04 12.93
C ASN A 64 15.22 -13.52 11.56
N LYS A 65 15.32 -14.32 10.49
CA LYS A 65 14.82 -13.93 9.16
C LYS A 65 13.29 -13.97 9.15
N THR A 66 12.68 -13.04 8.43
CA THR A 66 11.24 -12.97 8.19
C THR A 66 10.98 -12.51 6.77
N LYS A 67 10.04 -13.14 6.07
CA LYS A 67 9.64 -12.70 4.73
C LYS A 67 8.58 -11.61 4.87
N LEU A 68 8.77 -10.51 4.14
CA LEU A 68 7.88 -9.36 4.11
C LEU A 68 7.45 -9.14 2.65
N LYS A 69 6.16 -8.92 2.41
CA LYS A 69 5.63 -8.78 1.03
C LYS A 69 5.63 -7.35 0.53
N ASN A 70 5.32 -6.39 1.40
CA ASN A 70 5.18 -4.99 1.03
C ASN A 70 6.05 -4.11 1.91
N ARG A 71 6.63 -3.07 1.30
CA ARG A 71 7.41 -2.05 2.00
C ARG A 71 6.56 -1.29 3.04
N LYS A 72 5.38 -0.82 2.63
CA LYS A 72 4.47 -0.04 3.49
C LYS A 72 4.09 -0.82 4.75
N THR A 73 3.66 -2.07 4.60
CA THR A 73 3.30 -2.93 5.74
C THR A 73 4.49 -3.24 6.64
N ALA A 74 5.71 -3.37 6.07
CA ALA A 74 6.91 -3.56 6.88
C ALA A 74 7.18 -2.34 7.78
N ILE A 75 7.03 -1.13 7.22
CA ILE A 75 7.19 0.12 7.97
C ILE A 75 6.10 0.26 9.05
N GLU A 76 4.84 -0.06 8.72
CA GLU A 76 3.73 -0.07 9.68
C GLU A 76 3.95 -1.08 10.83
N GLN A 77 4.61 -2.22 10.55
CA GLN A 77 5.03 -3.20 11.55
C GLN A 77 6.27 -2.77 12.36
N GLY A 78 6.76 -1.55 12.16
CA GLY A 78 7.90 -0.97 12.87
C GLY A 78 9.26 -1.39 12.30
N TYR A 79 9.34 -1.90 11.07
CA TYR A 79 10.62 -2.18 10.43
C TYR A 79 11.20 -0.95 9.73
N VAL A 80 12.51 -0.78 9.84
CA VAL A 80 13.28 0.30 9.22
C VAL A 80 13.99 -0.21 7.97
N PRO A 81 13.94 0.53 6.85
CA PRO A 81 14.65 0.14 5.63
C PRO A 81 16.16 0.15 5.85
N CYS A 82 16.85 -0.82 5.26
CA CYS A 82 18.30 -0.84 5.26
C CYS A 82 18.87 0.37 4.51
N LYS A 83 19.77 1.12 5.15
CA LYS A 83 20.41 2.31 4.54
C LYS A 83 21.30 1.97 3.34
N ILE A 84 21.73 0.71 3.20
CA ILE A 84 22.63 0.24 2.14
C ILE A 84 21.83 -0.13 0.89
N CYS A 85 20.94 -1.14 0.99
CA CYS A 85 20.17 -1.59 -0.17
C CYS A 85 18.92 -0.76 -0.46
N LYS A 86 18.59 0.20 0.43
CA LYS A 86 17.48 1.18 0.31
C LYS A 86 16.22 0.58 -0.34
N PRO A 87 15.66 -0.47 0.27
CA PRO A 87 14.43 -1.10 -0.20
C PRO A 87 13.27 -0.10 -0.14
#